data_AF-A0A7W6DRG9-F1
#
_entry.id   AF-A0A7W6DRG9-F1
#
_cell.length_a   1.000
_cell.length_b   1.000
_cell.length_c   1.000
_cell.angle_alpha   90.00
_cell.angle_beta   90.00
_cell.angle_gamma   90.00
#
_symmetry.space_group_name_H-M   'P 1'
#
loop_
_entity.id
_entity.type
_entity.pdbx_description
1 polymer ?
#
loop_
_entity_poly.entity_id
_entity_poly.type
_entity_poly.pdbx_seq_one_letter_code
_entity_poly.pdbx_strand_id
1 'polypeptide(L)'
;MMRSGCYITAITPYSGPMAPVPGIEDYIVTSSAEIGIVQTERARQVIRDCAPIGYGGDIPLVSIGCAGLFAAVMRFADSPAHSARILALETPSDYVQHTLDSARLGAGGDGFVAQDAAHVLDLQKTPEGALARVDHCEILSRPSCFSGTSKLARSFVARLDALEAMCPDARVVTFENVSGYARRLMQAVLAELGPTARREFLQTVECDERHFMTVRPLLDLQHQMAEDTGRPLIVTCLGAGGRIGIFAVSPVHAPQPEPISEARPALEAMVIAEGAGPDLPAELWYMNRSFFGRENFYFEWRINGETFLCTN
;
A
#
# COMPACT_ATOMS: atom_id res chain seq x y z
N MET A 1 -12.21 13.02 -12.15
CA MET A 1 -10.78 12.88 -11.82
C MET A 1 -10.64 13.25 -10.36
N MET A 2 -10.42 12.29 -9.46
CA MET A 2 -10.21 12.60 -8.04
C MET A 2 -8.86 13.32 -7.92
N ARG A 3 -8.89 14.57 -7.45
CA ARG A 3 -7.69 15.22 -6.93
C ARG A 3 -7.63 14.84 -5.46
N SER A 4 -6.75 13.93 -5.09
CA SER A 4 -6.54 13.57 -3.68
C SER A 4 -5.75 14.70 -3.02
N GLY A 5 -6.38 15.83 -2.73
CA GLY A 5 -5.75 17.02 -2.14
C GLY A 5 -5.33 16.82 -0.68
N CYS A 6 -4.50 15.81 -0.41
CA CYS A 6 -3.94 15.52 0.89
C CYS A 6 -2.41 15.58 0.85
N TYR A 7 -1.84 15.68 2.04
CA TYR A 7 -0.44 15.94 2.30
C TYR A 7 0.07 14.87 3.25
N ILE A 8 1.21 14.28 2.91
CA ILE A 8 1.95 13.35 3.76
C ILE A 8 2.72 14.18 4.78
N THR A 9 2.42 14.00 6.06
CA THR A 9 3.12 14.70 7.16
C THR A 9 4.14 13.81 7.85
N ALA A 10 3.94 12.49 7.83
CA ALA A 10 4.92 11.53 8.33
C ALA A 10 4.76 10.16 7.68
N ILE A 11 5.89 9.44 7.53
CA ILE A 11 5.94 8.01 7.29
C ILE A 11 6.86 7.41 8.35
N THR A 12 6.34 6.52 9.20
CA THR A 12 7.08 6.02 10.37
C THR A 12 7.00 4.50 10.47
N PRO A 13 8.14 3.78 10.53
CA PRO A 13 8.13 2.36 10.81
C PRO A 13 7.67 2.10 12.25
N TYR A 14 6.87 1.07 12.45
CA TYR A 14 6.47 0.63 13.77
C TYR A 14 7.64 -0.09 14.47
N SER A 15 8.07 0.43 15.62
CA SER A 15 9.12 -0.16 16.47
C SER A 15 8.68 -0.36 17.93
N GLY A 16 7.40 -0.12 18.23
CA GLY A 16 6.82 -0.15 19.57
C GLY A 16 5.73 0.91 19.74
N PRO A 17 5.21 1.10 20.97
CA PRO A 17 4.21 2.12 21.27
C PRO A 17 4.60 3.48 20.69
N MET A 18 3.75 4.02 19.82
CA MET A 18 4.06 5.27 19.13
C MET A 18 3.74 6.48 20.01
N ALA A 19 4.53 7.53 19.82
CA ALA A 19 4.26 8.80 20.47
C ALA A 19 2.87 9.32 20.05
N PRO A 20 2.12 9.93 20.98
CA PRO A 20 0.81 10.50 20.67
C PRO A 20 0.92 11.59 19.62
N VAL A 21 0.12 11.49 18.57
CA VAL A 21 -0.09 12.60 17.64
C VAL A 21 -1.48 13.17 17.91
N PRO A 22 -1.58 14.40 18.46
CA PRO A 22 -2.86 15.01 18.75
C PRO A 22 -3.60 15.37 17.45
N GLY A 23 -4.93 15.34 17.50
CA GLY A 23 -5.76 15.86 16.42
C GLY A 23 -5.87 14.96 15.19
N ILE A 24 -5.57 13.65 15.29
CA ILE A 24 -5.96 12.66 14.27
C ILE A 24 -7.46 12.41 14.36
N GLU A 25 -8.19 12.71 13.30
CA GLU A 25 -9.65 12.55 13.23
C GLU A 25 -10.08 11.17 12.71
N ASP A 26 -9.24 10.50 11.92
CA ASP A 26 -9.54 9.20 11.31
C ASP A 26 -8.36 8.23 11.50
N TYR A 27 -8.62 7.01 12.00
CA TYR A 27 -7.61 5.98 12.16
C TYR A 27 -7.96 4.76 11.32
N ILE A 28 -7.24 4.57 10.22
CA ILE A 28 -7.50 3.56 9.21
C ILE A 28 -6.44 2.48 9.29
N VAL A 29 -6.86 1.21 9.28
CA VAL A 29 -5.96 0.07 9.14
C VAL A 29 -6.06 -0.47 7.71
N THR A 30 -4.94 -0.90 7.14
CA THR A 30 -4.94 -1.64 5.88
C THR A 30 -4.03 -2.85 6.00
N SER A 31 -4.48 -3.97 5.45
CA SER A 31 -3.69 -5.19 5.37
C SER A 31 -4.02 -5.96 4.10
N SER A 32 -3.01 -6.61 3.55
CA SER A 32 -3.21 -7.56 2.47
C SER A 32 -3.90 -8.85 2.93
N ALA A 33 -3.85 -9.19 4.22
CA ALA A 33 -4.44 -10.41 4.76
C ALA A 33 -5.91 -10.25 5.20
N GLU A 34 -6.59 -9.25 4.62
CA GLU A 34 -7.99 -8.90 4.84
C GLU A 34 -8.33 -8.72 6.33
N ILE A 35 -9.61 -8.86 6.69
CA ILE A 35 -10.07 -8.61 8.07
C ILE A 35 -9.55 -9.67 9.06
N GLY A 36 -9.25 -10.88 8.63
CA GLY A 36 -8.87 -11.97 9.54
C GLY A 36 -7.57 -11.72 10.31
N ILE A 37 -6.66 -10.90 9.77
CA ILE A 37 -5.39 -10.57 10.44
C ILE A 37 -5.59 -9.96 11.83
N VAL A 38 -6.69 -9.22 12.04
CA VAL A 38 -6.99 -8.55 13.32
C VAL A 38 -7.37 -9.55 14.42
N GLN A 39 -7.56 -10.83 14.08
CA GLN A 39 -7.76 -11.89 15.06
C GLN A 39 -6.45 -12.37 15.67
N THR A 40 -5.30 -12.06 15.08
CA THR A 40 -3.99 -12.41 15.66
C THR A 40 -3.64 -11.44 16.80
N GLU A 41 -3.06 -11.96 17.89
CA GLU A 41 -2.72 -11.10 19.04
C GLU A 41 -1.67 -10.05 18.67
N ARG A 42 -0.71 -10.41 17.80
CA ARG A 42 0.32 -9.48 17.33
C ARG A 42 -0.29 -8.31 16.57
N ALA A 43 -1.19 -8.55 15.61
CA ALA A 43 -1.88 -7.48 14.90
C ALA A 43 -2.65 -6.56 15.84
N ARG A 44 -3.42 -7.14 16.79
CA ARG A 44 -4.18 -6.34 17.77
C ARG A 44 -3.26 -5.46 18.61
N GLN A 45 -2.12 -5.99 19.04
CA GLN A 45 -1.14 -5.23 19.79
C GLN A 45 -0.62 -4.04 18.98
N VAL A 46 -0.21 -4.27 17.72
CA VAL A 46 0.28 -3.17 16.85
C VAL A 46 -0.80 -2.13 16.57
N ILE A 47 -2.05 -2.55 16.33
CA ILE A 47 -3.18 -1.64 16.14
C ILE A 47 -3.39 -0.77 17.40
N ARG A 48 -3.33 -1.36 18.60
CA ARG A 48 -3.42 -0.60 19.86
C ARG A 48 -2.26 0.37 20.05
N ASP A 49 -1.04 -0.07 19.77
CA ASP A 49 0.19 0.71 19.95
C ASP A 49 0.31 1.90 18.99
N CYS A 50 -0.37 1.83 17.84
CA CYS A 50 -0.42 2.88 16.83
C CYS A 50 -1.64 3.80 16.95
N ALA A 51 -2.65 3.41 17.75
CA ALA A 51 -3.91 4.15 17.87
C ALA A 51 -3.66 5.57 18.41
N PRO A 52 -4.29 6.61 17.84
CA PRO A 52 -4.17 7.97 18.37
C PRO A 52 -4.73 8.06 19.80
N ILE A 53 -4.14 8.92 20.64
CA ILE A 53 -4.64 9.11 22.01
C ILE A 53 -6.09 9.59 21.98
N GLY A 54 -6.93 8.93 22.79
CA GLY A 54 -8.33 9.29 22.94
C GLY A 54 -9.18 8.96 21.70
N TYR A 55 -8.64 8.23 20.72
CA TYR A 55 -9.42 7.76 19.58
C TYR A 55 -10.49 6.79 20.07
N GLY A 56 -11.75 7.24 20.04
CA GLY A 56 -12.92 6.45 20.42
C GLY A 56 -13.84 6.14 19.24
N GLY A 57 -13.43 6.45 18.01
CA GLY A 57 -14.20 6.18 16.80
C GLY A 57 -14.08 4.71 16.34
N ASP A 58 -14.93 4.34 15.39
CA ASP A 58 -14.78 3.07 14.66
C ASP A 58 -13.42 3.08 13.92
N ILE A 59 -12.73 1.92 13.90
CA ILE A 59 -11.48 1.74 13.16
C ILE A 59 -11.80 0.98 11.86
N PRO A 60 -11.89 1.65 10.70
CA PRO A 60 -12.04 1.00 9.42
C PRO A 60 -10.77 0.18 9.09
N LEU A 61 -10.96 -1.07 8.66
CA LEU A 61 -9.95 -1.81 7.92
C LEU A 61 -10.30 -1.76 6.45
N VAL A 62 -9.40 -1.27 5.60
CA VAL A 62 -9.54 -1.37 4.15
C VAL A 62 -8.62 -2.45 3.61
N SER A 63 -9.10 -3.23 2.64
CA SER A 63 -8.30 -4.30 2.07
C SER A 63 -8.55 -4.49 0.60
N ILE A 64 -7.48 -4.66 -0.18
CA ILE A 64 -7.52 -5.07 -1.58
C ILE A 64 -6.17 -5.68 -2.00
N GLY A 65 -5.69 -6.65 -1.21
CA GLY A 65 -4.35 -7.21 -1.33
C GLY A 65 -3.25 -6.14 -1.18
N CYS A 66 -2.17 -6.24 -1.95
CA CYS A 66 -1.04 -5.30 -1.89
C CYS A 66 -1.38 -3.86 -2.29
N ALA A 67 -2.58 -3.60 -2.82
CA ALA A 67 -3.06 -2.25 -3.13
C ALA A 67 -3.85 -1.59 -1.98
N GLY A 68 -3.85 -2.19 -0.78
CA GLY A 68 -4.58 -1.70 0.39
C GLY A 68 -4.24 -0.26 0.80
N LEU A 69 -2.97 0.14 0.74
CA LEU A 69 -2.57 1.51 1.07
C LEU A 69 -3.24 2.55 0.17
N PHE A 70 -3.31 2.29 -1.13
CA PHE A 70 -3.95 3.18 -2.10
C PHE A 70 -5.44 3.31 -1.77
N ALA A 71 -6.10 2.21 -1.40
CA ALA A 71 -7.48 2.22 -0.92
C ALA A 71 -7.65 3.07 0.35
N ALA A 72 -6.73 2.96 1.31
CA ALA A 72 -6.78 3.74 2.55
C ALA A 72 -6.64 5.24 2.29
N VAL A 73 -5.75 5.63 1.37
CA VAL A 73 -5.59 7.03 0.98
C VAL A 73 -6.81 7.55 0.23
N MET A 74 -7.38 6.78 -0.70
CA MET A 74 -8.62 7.15 -1.38
C MET A 74 -9.78 7.33 -0.39
N ARG A 75 -9.94 6.39 0.55
CA ARG A 75 -10.95 6.47 1.61
C ARG A 75 -10.81 7.76 2.42
N PHE A 76 -9.59 8.10 2.86
CA PHE A 76 -9.35 9.35 3.59
C PHE A 76 -9.63 10.60 2.74
N ALA A 77 -9.22 10.59 1.46
CA ALA A 77 -9.47 11.70 0.56
C ALA A 77 -10.97 12.01 0.44
N ASP A 78 -11.81 10.97 0.42
CA ASP A 78 -13.27 11.06 0.34
C ASP A 78 -13.96 11.28 1.69
N SER A 79 -13.28 11.03 2.82
CA SER A 79 -13.85 11.22 4.15
C SER A 79 -14.00 12.70 4.51
N PRO A 80 -14.85 13.09 5.49
CA PRO A 80 -14.91 14.48 5.95
C PRO A 80 -13.74 14.86 6.89
N ALA A 81 -12.91 13.89 7.30
CA ALA A 81 -11.82 14.13 8.23
C ALA A 81 -10.73 15.01 7.60
N HIS A 82 -10.09 15.84 8.42
CA HIS A 82 -9.00 16.73 7.99
C HIS A 82 -7.63 16.10 8.18
N SER A 83 -7.53 15.11 9.07
CA SER A 83 -6.31 14.41 9.42
C SER A 83 -6.61 12.92 9.55
N ALA A 84 -5.66 12.09 9.11
CA ALA A 84 -5.75 10.66 9.26
C ALA A 84 -4.42 10.04 9.62
N ARG A 85 -4.50 8.93 10.35
CA ARG A 85 -3.42 7.97 10.52
C ARG A 85 -3.81 6.70 9.77
N ILE A 86 -2.97 6.26 8.85
CA ILE A 86 -3.12 4.99 8.15
C ILE A 86 -2.06 4.03 8.66
N LEU A 87 -2.46 2.92 9.26
CA LEU A 87 -1.59 1.81 9.63
C LEU A 87 -1.60 0.76 8.51
N ALA A 88 -0.50 0.67 7.77
CA ALA A 88 -0.20 -0.46 6.90
C ALA A 88 0.35 -1.62 7.73
N LEU A 89 -0.39 -2.73 7.79
CA LEU A 89 -0.17 -3.83 8.74
C LEU A 89 0.02 -5.17 8.03
N GLU A 90 1.19 -5.77 8.19
CA GLU A 90 1.56 -7.08 7.64
C GLU A 90 2.29 -7.89 8.72
N THR A 91 1.58 -8.18 9.81
CA THR A 91 2.10 -8.91 10.98
C THR A 91 0.96 -9.66 11.68
N PRO A 92 1.20 -10.91 12.15
CA PRO A 92 2.45 -11.66 12.07
C PRO A 92 2.68 -12.25 10.66
N SER A 93 3.94 -12.45 10.29
CA SER A 93 4.32 -12.84 8.92
C SER A 93 3.83 -14.23 8.52
N ASP A 94 3.63 -15.15 9.46
CA ASP A 94 3.08 -16.49 9.22
C ASP A 94 1.63 -16.43 8.70
N TYR A 95 0.79 -15.60 9.32
CA TYR A 95 -0.59 -15.38 8.86
C TYR A 95 -0.64 -14.72 7.47
N VAL A 96 0.24 -13.74 7.25
CA VAL A 96 0.39 -13.09 5.94
C VAL A 96 0.93 -14.08 4.89
N GLN A 97 1.87 -14.94 5.25
CA GLN A 97 2.38 -15.99 4.36
C GLN A 97 1.28 -16.97 3.98
N HIS A 98 0.44 -17.40 4.92
CA HIS A 98 -0.69 -18.28 4.61
C HIS A 98 -1.64 -17.64 3.58
N THR A 99 -1.87 -16.32 3.69
CA THR A 99 -2.64 -15.55 2.72
C THR A 99 -1.98 -15.60 1.33
N LEU A 100 -0.66 -15.40 1.25
CA LEU A 100 0.09 -15.51 -0.01
C LEU A 100 0.01 -16.92 -0.61
N ASP A 101 0.13 -17.95 0.22
CA ASP A 101 0.05 -19.34 -0.22
C ASP A 101 -1.36 -19.67 -0.77
N SER A 102 -2.39 -19.20 -0.07
CA SER A 102 -3.80 -19.33 -0.50
C SER A 102 -4.07 -18.61 -1.82
N ALA A 103 -3.42 -17.46 -2.05
CA ALA A 103 -3.45 -16.74 -3.32
C ALA A 103 -2.57 -17.37 -4.42
N ARG A 104 -1.81 -18.43 -4.11
CA ARG A 104 -0.78 -19.05 -4.97
C ARG A 104 0.32 -18.07 -5.39
N LEU A 105 0.71 -17.20 -4.47
CA LEU A 105 1.77 -16.22 -4.62
C LEU A 105 3.00 -16.57 -3.79
N GLY A 106 2.82 -17.26 -2.66
CA GLY A 106 3.89 -17.78 -1.82
C GLY A 106 4.37 -19.18 -2.25
N ALA A 107 4.37 -20.12 -1.32
CA ALA A 107 4.73 -21.52 -1.56
C ALA A 107 3.82 -22.15 -2.62
N GLY A 108 4.42 -22.78 -3.63
CA GLY A 108 3.70 -23.35 -4.79
C GLY A 108 3.24 -22.32 -5.83
N GLY A 109 3.66 -21.06 -5.68
CA GLY A 109 3.34 -19.93 -6.56
C GLY A 109 4.58 -19.21 -7.09
N ASP A 110 4.59 -17.89 -6.96
CA ASP A 110 5.69 -17.01 -7.36
C ASP A 110 6.88 -17.01 -6.36
N GLY A 111 6.74 -17.69 -5.21
CA GLY A 111 7.82 -17.86 -4.23
C GLY A 111 7.97 -16.69 -3.25
N PHE A 112 6.96 -15.82 -3.11
CA PHE A 112 7.04 -14.69 -2.19
C PHE A 112 7.12 -15.12 -0.73
N VAL A 113 7.99 -14.42 0.00
CA VAL A 113 8.20 -14.57 1.45
C VAL A 113 7.69 -13.32 2.15
N ALA A 114 6.57 -13.45 2.86
CA ALA A 114 5.98 -12.38 3.65
C ALA A 114 6.99 -11.84 4.67
N GLN A 115 7.13 -10.52 4.71
CA GLN A 115 7.94 -9.84 5.72
C GLN A 115 7.05 -9.34 6.85
N ASP A 116 7.49 -9.54 8.09
CA ASP A 116 6.82 -8.96 9.25
C ASP A 116 7.08 -7.45 9.27
N ALA A 117 6.05 -6.66 8.98
CA ALA A 117 6.18 -5.21 8.88
C ALA A 117 4.90 -4.48 9.27
N ALA A 118 5.07 -3.33 9.90
CA ALA A 118 4.00 -2.36 10.11
C ALA A 118 4.54 -0.94 9.97
N HIS A 119 3.81 -0.09 9.26
CA HIS A 119 4.19 1.31 9.01
C HIS A 119 2.97 2.21 9.17
N VAL A 120 3.22 3.39 9.69
CA VAL A 120 2.23 4.45 9.82
C VAL A 120 2.48 5.52 8.77
N LEU A 121 1.41 5.94 8.11
CA LEU A 121 1.34 7.08 7.22
C LEU A 121 0.37 8.09 7.84
N ASP A 122 0.88 9.26 8.23
CA ASP A 122 0.04 10.36 8.69
C ASP A 122 -0.24 11.32 7.53
N LEU A 123 -1.51 11.66 7.36
CA LEU A 123 -2.03 12.50 6.28
C LEU A 123 -2.83 13.68 6.82
N GLN A 124 -2.79 14.81 6.12
CA GLN A 124 -3.64 15.97 6.38
C GLN A 124 -4.18 16.56 5.08
N LYS A 125 -5.30 17.29 5.13
CA LYS A 125 -5.85 18.04 3.98
C LYS A 125 -5.30 19.44 3.85
N THR A 126 -4.44 19.83 4.77
CA THR A 126 -3.76 21.13 4.79
C THR A 126 -2.24 20.92 4.74
N PRO A 127 -1.47 21.87 4.20
CA PRO A 127 -0.05 21.67 3.88
C PRO A 127 0.89 21.84 5.09
N GLU A 128 0.40 22.16 6.28
CA GLU A 128 1.24 22.45 7.45
C GLU A 128 2.07 21.22 7.85
N GLY A 129 3.39 21.38 7.88
CA GLY A 129 4.31 20.27 8.22
C GLY A 129 4.37 19.16 7.16
N ALA A 130 3.86 19.39 5.95
CA ALA A 130 3.87 18.41 4.88
C ALA A 130 5.27 18.12 4.34
N LEU A 131 5.60 16.84 4.20
CA LEU A 131 6.78 16.33 3.49
C LEU A 131 6.51 16.26 1.99
N ALA A 132 5.30 15.85 1.61
CA ALA A 132 4.89 15.71 0.23
C ALA A 132 3.39 15.95 0.07
N ARG A 133 2.98 16.34 -1.13
CA ARG A 133 1.59 16.42 -1.54
C ARG A 133 1.27 15.16 -2.33
N VAL A 134 0.13 14.54 -2.04
CA VAL A 134 -0.44 13.54 -2.92
C VAL A 134 -1.15 14.28 -4.05
N ASP A 135 -0.70 14.13 -5.29
CA ASP A 135 -1.36 14.74 -6.44
C ASP A 135 -2.48 13.85 -6.99
N HIS A 136 -2.30 12.53 -6.85
CA HIS A 136 -3.20 11.54 -7.41
C HIS A 136 -3.10 10.20 -6.67
N CYS A 137 -4.23 9.52 -6.49
CA CYS A 137 -4.30 8.16 -5.98
C CYS A 137 -5.43 7.40 -6.66
N GLU A 138 -5.15 6.21 -7.19
CA GLU A 138 -6.18 5.34 -7.77
C GLU A 138 -5.78 3.86 -7.78
N ILE A 139 -6.74 2.99 -8.09
CA ILE A 139 -6.52 1.56 -8.33
C ILE A 139 -7.10 1.19 -9.69
N LEU A 140 -6.23 0.79 -10.62
CA LEU A 140 -6.61 0.20 -11.89
C LEU A 140 -6.89 -1.29 -11.73
N SER A 141 -7.84 -1.83 -12.50
CA SER A 141 -8.28 -3.22 -12.37
C SER A 141 -8.28 -3.98 -13.69
N ARG A 142 -7.65 -5.15 -13.72
CA ARG A 142 -7.66 -6.04 -14.87
C ARG A 142 -9.08 -6.52 -15.16
N PRO A 143 -9.62 -6.33 -16.37
CA PRO A 143 -10.87 -6.97 -16.77
C PRO A 143 -10.74 -8.49 -16.78
N SER A 144 -11.81 -9.22 -16.44
CA SER A 144 -11.82 -10.69 -16.36
C SER A 144 -11.69 -11.45 -17.70
N CYS A 145 -11.53 -10.75 -18.82
CA CYS A 145 -11.42 -11.32 -20.16
C CYS A 145 -10.00 -11.80 -20.52
N PHE A 146 -9.87 -12.64 -21.56
CA PHE A 146 -8.57 -13.16 -22.04
C PHE A 146 -7.53 -12.09 -22.38
N SER A 147 -7.94 -10.92 -22.85
CA SER A 147 -7.06 -9.77 -23.15
C SER A 147 -6.83 -8.84 -21.95
N GLY A 148 -7.18 -9.29 -20.74
CA GLY A 148 -7.14 -8.48 -19.52
C GLY A 148 -5.77 -7.84 -19.26
N THR A 149 -4.68 -8.58 -19.41
CA THR A 149 -3.31 -8.07 -19.20
C THR A 149 -2.97 -6.93 -20.15
N SER A 150 -3.21 -7.09 -21.46
CA SER A 150 -2.95 -6.03 -22.44
C SER A 150 -3.85 -4.81 -22.23
N LYS A 151 -5.12 -5.02 -21.83
CA LYS A 151 -6.03 -3.91 -21.49
C LYS A 151 -5.56 -3.15 -20.25
N LEU A 152 -5.09 -3.85 -19.22
CA LEU A 152 -4.51 -3.24 -18.04
C LEU A 152 -3.25 -2.45 -18.38
N ALA A 153 -2.34 -3.02 -19.19
CA ALA A 153 -1.13 -2.34 -19.65
C ALA A 153 -1.46 -1.03 -20.39
N ARG A 154 -2.39 -1.07 -21.36
CA ARG A 154 -2.85 0.14 -22.06
C ARG A 154 -3.48 1.18 -21.13
N SER A 155 -4.31 0.73 -20.19
CA SER A 155 -4.95 1.64 -19.22
C SER A 155 -3.93 2.30 -18.32
N PHE A 156 -2.90 1.55 -17.91
CA PHE A 156 -1.79 2.07 -17.13
C PHE A 156 -0.95 3.06 -17.92
N VAL A 157 -0.60 2.77 -19.18
CA VAL A 157 0.13 3.73 -20.05
C VAL A 157 -0.65 5.02 -20.25
N ALA A 158 -1.94 4.93 -20.60
CA ALA A 158 -2.81 6.10 -20.74
C ALA A 158 -2.86 6.91 -19.44
N ARG A 159 -2.79 6.25 -18.29
CA ARG A 159 -2.72 6.93 -17.00
C ARG A 159 -1.38 7.61 -16.75
N LEU A 160 -0.26 6.95 -17.05
CA LEU A 160 1.06 7.58 -16.95
C LEU A 160 1.13 8.83 -17.83
N ASP A 161 0.53 8.82 -19.02
CA ASP A 161 0.46 9.99 -19.91
C ASP A 161 -0.37 11.14 -19.31
N ALA A 162 -1.50 10.81 -18.67
CA ALA A 162 -2.28 11.81 -17.95
C ALA A 162 -1.54 12.38 -16.73
N LEU A 163 -0.80 11.53 -16.00
CA LEU A 163 -0.01 11.93 -14.84
C LEU A 163 1.20 12.80 -15.22
N GLU A 164 1.82 12.57 -16.39
CA GLU A 164 2.91 13.42 -16.89
C GLU A 164 2.47 14.88 -17.04
N ALA A 165 1.22 15.11 -17.47
CA ALA A 165 0.67 16.45 -17.58
C ALA A 165 0.41 17.10 -16.20
N MET A 166 0.19 16.31 -15.15
CA MET A 166 -0.04 16.79 -13.78
C MET A 166 1.26 16.96 -12.99
N CYS A 167 2.20 16.06 -13.18
CA CYS A 167 3.49 15.94 -12.50
C CYS A 167 4.60 15.77 -13.55
N PRO A 168 5.02 16.83 -14.24
CA PRO A 168 6.06 16.74 -15.25
C PRO A 168 7.37 16.20 -14.66
N ASP A 169 8.11 15.43 -15.47
CA ASP A 169 9.40 14.84 -15.10
C ASP A 169 9.34 13.85 -13.92
N ALA A 170 8.15 13.34 -13.61
CA ALA A 170 7.95 12.36 -12.54
C ALA A 170 8.73 11.07 -12.82
N ARG A 171 9.38 10.55 -11.77
CA ARG A 171 10.03 9.23 -11.82
C ARG A 171 9.02 8.17 -11.41
N VAL A 172 9.01 7.03 -12.09
CA VAL A 172 8.03 5.96 -11.86
C VAL A 172 8.68 4.80 -11.12
N VAL A 173 8.33 4.59 -9.85
CA VAL A 173 8.74 3.38 -9.11
C VAL A 173 7.88 2.22 -9.60
N THR A 174 8.52 1.23 -10.20
CA THR A 174 7.80 0.13 -10.86
C THR A 174 7.11 -0.78 -9.85
N PHE A 175 6.04 -1.44 -10.30
CA PHE A 175 5.46 -2.56 -9.56
C PHE A 175 6.21 -3.88 -9.82
N GLU A 176 7.26 -3.87 -10.65
CA GLU A 176 7.96 -5.07 -11.07
C GLU A 176 8.72 -5.68 -9.89
N ASN A 177 8.44 -6.94 -9.62
CA ASN A 177 9.14 -7.75 -8.62
C ASN A 177 9.47 -9.12 -9.24
N VAL A 178 9.86 -10.09 -8.40
CA VAL A 178 10.22 -11.43 -8.90
C VAL A 178 9.06 -12.20 -9.54
N SER A 179 7.80 -11.76 -9.41
CA SER A 179 6.65 -12.43 -10.04
C SER A 179 6.80 -12.51 -11.56
N GLY A 180 6.54 -13.69 -12.11
CA GLY A 180 6.47 -13.87 -13.56
C GLY A 180 5.33 -13.06 -14.19
N TYR A 181 4.24 -12.82 -13.45
CA TYR A 181 3.14 -11.99 -13.95
C TYR A 181 3.52 -10.50 -13.98
N ALA A 182 4.17 -9.99 -12.93
CA ALA A 182 4.62 -8.60 -12.87
C ALA A 182 5.57 -8.27 -14.04
N ARG A 183 6.56 -9.13 -14.28
CA ARG A 183 7.51 -8.99 -15.41
C ARG A 183 6.80 -8.97 -16.78
N ARG A 184 5.86 -9.90 -17.02
CA ARG A 184 5.08 -9.92 -18.27
C ARG A 184 4.22 -8.68 -18.46
N LEU A 185 3.62 -8.18 -17.38
CA LEU A 185 2.81 -6.96 -17.42
C LEU A 185 3.71 -5.74 -17.72
N MET A 186 4.87 -5.64 -17.09
CA MET A 186 5.82 -4.56 -17.35
C MET A 186 6.34 -4.58 -18.79
N GLN A 187 6.64 -5.77 -19.34
CA GLN A 187 6.97 -5.92 -20.76
C GLN A 187 5.85 -5.41 -21.68
N ALA A 188 4.59 -5.71 -21.36
CA ALA A 188 3.45 -5.19 -22.13
C ALA A 188 3.34 -3.65 -22.01
N VAL A 189 3.61 -3.08 -20.84
CA VAL A 189 3.62 -1.62 -20.62
C VAL A 189 4.71 -0.96 -21.46
N LEU A 190 5.94 -1.50 -21.46
CA LEU A 190 7.04 -0.99 -22.27
C LEU A 190 6.75 -1.09 -23.78
N ALA A 191 6.10 -2.16 -24.21
CA ALA A 191 5.68 -2.32 -25.61
C ALA A 191 4.64 -1.27 -26.02
N GLU A 192 3.69 -0.94 -25.14
CA GLU A 192 2.65 0.07 -25.40
C GLU A 192 3.21 1.51 -25.36
N LEU A 193 4.20 1.80 -24.51
CA LEU A 193 4.89 3.11 -24.48
C LEU A 193 5.71 3.38 -25.74
N GLY A 194 6.25 2.33 -26.36
CA GLY A 194 7.13 2.43 -27.51
C GLY A 194 8.53 2.99 -27.18
N PRO A 195 9.46 2.95 -28.15
CA PRO A 195 10.88 3.25 -27.91
C PRO A 195 11.19 4.73 -27.69
N THR A 196 10.25 5.63 -27.98
CA THR A 196 10.44 7.08 -27.90
C THR A 196 9.97 7.70 -26.59
N ALA A 197 9.21 6.96 -25.77
CA ALA A 197 8.76 7.44 -24.47
C ALA A 197 9.95 7.56 -23.52
N ARG A 198 10.30 8.79 -23.16
CA ARG A 198 11.31 9.05 -22.13
C ARG A 198 10.62 9.09 -20.77
N ARG A 199 10.59 7.93 -20.09
CA ARG A 199 10.19 7.83 -18.69
C ARG A 199 11.30 7.17 -17.90
N GLU A 200 11.58 7.71 -16.73
CA GLU A 200 12.53 7.12 -15.80
C GLU A 200 11.80 6.13 -14.90
N PHE A 201 12.09 4.84 -15.11
CA PHE A 201 11.58 3.76 -14.27
C PHE A 201 12.60 3.42 -13.19
N LEU A 202 12.19 3.54 -11.94
CA LEU A 202 12.99 3.23 -10.75
C LEU A 202 12.63 1.86 -10.22
N GLN A 203 13.61 1.16 -9.66
CA GLN A 203 13.38 -0.13 -9.01
C GLN A 203 12.64 0.07 -7.68
N THR A 204 11.74 -0.87 -7.38
CA THR A 204 11.13 -1.04 -6.06
C THR A 204 12.14 -1.61 -5.06
N VAL A 205 11.87 -1.43 -3.76
CA VAL A 205 12.61 -2.07 -2.68
C VAL A 205 12.50 -3.61 -2.68
N GLU A 206 11.48 -4.17 -3.36
CA GLU A 206 11.28 -5.61 -3.55
C GLU A 206 12.06 -6.15 -4.76
N CYS A 207 13.38 -6.24 -4.62
CA CYS A 207 14.27 -6.76 -5.66
C CYS A 207 14.51 -8.27 -5.59
N ASP A 208 13.96 -8.95 -4.58
CA ASP A 208 14.08 -10.39 -4.34
C ASP A 208 12.72 -11.01 -3.91
N GLU A 209 12.74 -12.19 -3.30
CA GLU A 209 11.55 -12.92 -2.88
C GLU A 209 10.82 -12.28 -1.68
N ARG A 210 11.46 -11.34 -0.98
CA ARG A 210 10.83 -10.65 0.16
C ARG A 210 9.67 -9.81 -0.32
N HIS A 211 8.53 -9.94 0.36
CA HIS A 211 7.30 -9.24 0.01
C HIS A 211 6.72 -8.50 1.23
N PHE A 212 6.60 -7.17 1.11
CA PHE A 212 6.09 -6.24 2.11
C PHE A 212 4.63 -5.85 1.86
N MET A 213 3.97 -6.47 0.88
CA MET A 213 2.52 -6.36 0.66
C MET A 213 2.02 -4.90 0.65
N THR A 214 1.08 -4.51 1.53
CA THR A 214 0.54 -3.14 1.59
C THR A 214 1.52 -2.11 2.16
N VAL A 215 2.60 -2.54 2.81
CA VAL A 215 3.64 -1.65 3.37
C VAL A 215 4.61 -1.19 2.28
N ARG A 216 4.79 -2.00 1.23
CA ARG A 216 5.77 -1.75 0.16
C ARG A 216 5.75 -0.32 -0.41
N PRO A 217 4.61 0.29 -0.74
CA PRO A 217 4.62 1.63 -1.32
C PRO A 217 5.17 2.70 -0.35
N LEU A 218 5.04 2.51 0.97
CA LEU A 218 5.63 3.41 1.96
C LEU A 218 7.16 3.30 1.99
N LEU A 219 7.69 2.08 1.87
CA LEU A 219 9.12 1.84 1.77
C LEU A 219 9.70 2.43 0.48
N ASP A 220 9.00 2.23 -0.64
CA ASP A 220 9.35 2.84 -1.93
C ASP A 220 9.39 4.38 -1.81
N LEU A 221 8.38 5.00 -1.20
CA LEU A 221 8.36 6.45 -0.95
C LEU A 221 9.52 6.91 -0.09
N GLN A 222 9.75 6.28 1.07
CA GLN A 222 10.83 6.66 1.98
C GLN A 222 12.20 6.55 1.32
N HIS A 223 12.45 5.43 0.62
CA HIS A 223 13.72 5.22 -0.08
C HIS A 223 13.96 6.29 -1.15
N GLN A 224 12.95 6.58 -1.97
CA GLN A 224 13.10 7.49 -3.11
C GLN A 224 13.04 8.98 -2.74
N MET A 225 12.34 9.33 -1.66
CA MET A 225 12.33 10.70 -1.10
C MET A 225 13.65 11.03 -0.39
N ALA A 226 14.35 10.05 0.18
CA ALA A 226 15.65 10.25 0.81
C ALA A 226 16.75 10.66 -0.19
N GLU A 227 16.59 10.39 -1.48
CA GLU A 227 17.52 10.80 -2.54
C GLU A 227 17.45 12.31 -2.89
N ASP A 228 16.49 13.05 -2.32
CA ASP A 228 16.31 14.51 -2.44
C ASP A 228 16.48 15.07 -3.87
N THR A 229 15.79 14.47 -4.83
CA THR A 229 15.86 14.94 -6.22
C THR A 229 14.97 16.15 -6.50
N GLY A 230 14.08 16.51 -5.57
CA GLY A 230 13.04 17.53 -5.76
C GLY A 230 12.00 17.19 -6.85
N ARG A 231 12.07 16.00 -7.46
CA ARG A 231 11.20 15.57 -8.56
C ARG A 231 9.99 14.78 -8.03
N PRO A 232 8.82 14.90 -8.67
CA PRO A 232 7.67 14.07 -8.34
C PRO A 232 7.96 12.57 -8.51
N LEU A 233 7.23 11.75 -7.76
CA LEU A 233 7.30 10.30 -7.80
C LEU A 233 5.92 9.72 -8.12
N ILE A 234 5.88 8.74 -9.02
CA ILE A 234 4.72 7.88 -9.24
C ILE A 234 5.08 6.50 -8.69
N VAL A 235 4.52 6.15 -7.54
CA VAL A 235 4.71 4.84 -6.91
C VAL A 235 3.59 3.90 -7.35
N THR A 236 3.96 2.71 -7.82
CA THR A 236 2.99 1.77 -8.39
C THR A 236 3.12 0.39 -7.77
N CYS A 237 2.02 -0.23 -7.34
CA CYS A 237 2.02 -1.56 -6.74
C CYS A 237 1.09 -2.51 -7.50
N LEU A 238 1.53 -3.75 -7.73
CA LEU A 238 0.71 -4.78 -8.35
C LEU A 238 0.07 -5.65 -7.26
N GLY A 239 -1.22 -5.45 -7.05
CA GLY A 239 -2.04 -6.30 -6.19
C GLY A 239 -2.49 -7.58 -6.89
N ALA A 240 -2.71 -8.61 -6.07
CA ALA A 240 -3.30 -9.86 -6.51
C ALA A 240 -4.66 -9.64 -7.23
N GLY A 241 -4.98 -10.52 -8.18
CA GLY A 241 -6.13 -10.34 -9.08
C GLY A 241 -5.86 -9.45 -10.31
N GLY A 242 -4.69 -8.79 -10.37
CA GLY A 242 -4.30 -7.94 -11.49
C GLY A 242 -4.76 -6.50 -11.29
N ARG A 243 -4.40 -5.90 -10.16
CA ARG A 243 -4.74 -4.52 -9.83
C ARG A 243 -3.48 -3.68 -9.72
N ILE A 244 -3.46 -2.48 -10.28
CA ILE A 244 -2.33 -1.57 -10.12
C ILE A 244 -2.77 -0.42 -9.24
N GLY A 245 -2.25 -0.36 -8.01
CA GLY A 245 -2.32 0.85 -7.21
C GLY A 245 -1.35 1.89 -7.77
N ILE A 246 -1.79 3.14 -7.91
CA ILE A 246 -0.99 4.25 -8.42
C ILE A 246 -1.08 5.41 -7.45
N PHE A 247 0.08 5.94 -7.10
CA PHE A 247 0.22 7.07 -6.18
C PHE A 247 1.18 8.08 -6.78
N ALA A 248 0.70 9.26 -7.15
CA ALA A 248 1.57 10.35 -7.59
C ALA A 248 1.76 11.33 -6.45
N VAL A 249 3.01 11.62 -6.11
CA VAL A 249 3.38 12.52 -5.03
C VAL A 249 4.39 13.54 -5.52
N SER A 250 4.22 14.79 -5.09
CA SER A 250 5.18 15.86 -5.31
C SER A 250 5.77 16.30 -3.98
N PRO A 251 7.10 16.48 -3.88
CA PRO A 251 7.70 17.04 -2.68
C PRO A 251 7.15 18.45 -2.43
N VAL A 252 6.75 18.71 -1.19
CA VAL A 252 6.44 20.07 -0.72
C VAL A 252 7.76 20.61 -0.21
N HIS A 253 8.36 21.59 -0.90
CA HIS A 253 9.64 22.15 -0.47
C HIS A 253 9.60 22.55 1.01
N ALA A 254 10.34 21.84 1.86
CA ALA A 254 10.66 22.18 3.26
C ALA A 254 11.89 21.36 3.72
N PRO A 255 12.61 21.79 4.77
CA PRO A 255 14.06 21.66 4.92
C PRO A 255 14.56 20.22 4.99
N GLN A 256 15.87 20.06 4.70
CA GLN A 256 16.57 18.78 4.66
C GLN A 256 16.21 17.89 5.86
N PRO A 257 15.83 16.62 5.62
CA PRO A 257 15.79 15.64 6.70
C PRO A 257 17.20 15.48 7.28
N GLU A 258 17.33 15.44 8.60
CA GLU A 258 18.57 14.96 9.20
C GLU A 258 18.86 13.55 8.65
N PRO A 259 20.13 13.24 8.33
CA PRO A 259 20.49 11.96 7.77
C PRO A 259 20.01 10.86 8.70
N ILE A 260 19.06 10.07 8.22
CA ILE A 260 18.67 8.81 8.85
C ILE A 260 19.94 7.97 8.84
N SER A 261 20.52 7.79 10.02
CA SER A 261 21.60 6.82 10.22
C SER A 261 21.18 5.51 9.58
N GLU A 262 22.04 4.92 8.74
CA GLU A 262 21.90 3.58 8.18
C GLU A 262 21.90 2.53 9.32
N ALA A 263 20.88 2.53 10.16
CA ALA A 263 20.49 1.37 10.91
C ALA A 263 19.73 0.49 9.92
N ARG A 264 20.44 -0.44 9.28
CA ARG A 264 19.79 -1.68 8.84
C ARG A 264 19.09 -2.21 10.10
N PRO A 265 17.75 -2.29 10.16
CA PRO A 265 17.14 -3.00 11.25
C PRO A 265 17.64 -4.44 11.13
N ALA A 266 18.41 -4.88 12.13
CA ALA A 266 18.53 -6.30 12.37
C ALA A 266 17.10 -6.79 12.61
N LEU A 267 16.53 -7.45 11.61
CA LEU A 267 15.32 -8.24 11.77
C LEU A 267 15.68 -9.41 12.69
N GLU A 268 15.70 -9.15 13.99
CA GLU A 268 15.67 -10.21 14.98
C GLU A 268 14.24 -10.76 15.00
N ALA A 269 14.06 -11.89 14.32
CA ALA A 269 12.84 -12.68 14.41
C ALA A 269 12.67 -13.15 15.87
N MET A 270 11.84 -12.46 16.65
CA MET A 270 11.35 -12.98 17.91
C MET A 270 10.32 -14.07 17.60
N VAL A 271 10.73 -15.34 17.77
CA VAL A 271 9.82 -16.48 17.79
C VAL A 271 9.04 -16.42 19.11
N ILE A 272 7.77 -15.99 19.03
CA ILE A 272 6.83 -16.10 20.15
C ILE A 272 6.04 -17.40 19.98
N ALA A 273 5.94 -18.16 21.07
CA ALA A 273 5.36 -19.50 21.11
C ALA A 273 3.91 -19.57 20.58
N GLU A 274 3.64 -20.66 19.85
CA GLU A 274 2.36 -21.03 19.25
C GLU A 274 1.25 -21.17 20.32
N GLY A 275 0.37 -20.18 20.42
CA GLY A 275 -1.01 -20.41 20.85
C GLY A 275 -1.82 -20.99 19.68
N ALA A 276 -2.96 -21.62 19.95
CA ALA A 276 -3.88 -22.06 18.91
C ALA A 276 -4.22 -20.87 17.99
N GLY A 277 -3.69 -20.90 16.76
CA GLY A 277 -3.82 -19.81 15.80
C GLY A 277 -5.27 -19.61 15.35
N PRO A 278 -5.63 -18.41 14.86
CA PRO A 278 -6.94 -18.18 14.27
C PRO A 278 -7.19 -19.12 13.08
N ASP A 279 -8.47 -19.35 12.76
CA ASP A 279 -8.84 -20.07 11.54
C ASP A 279 -8.22 -19.35 10.33
N LEU A 280 -7.32 -20.03 9.65
CA LEU A 280 -6.60 -19.48 8.51
C LEU A 280 -7.57 -19.34 7.32
N PRO A 281 -7.55 -18.22 6.59
CA PRO A 281 -8.52 -17.96 5.54
C PRO A 281 -8.32 -18.94 4.38
N ALA A 282 -9.33 -19.76 4.09
CA ALA A 282 -9.30 -20.70 2.96
C ALA A 282 -9.48 -19.99 1.61
N GLU A 283 -10.15 -18.85 1.59
CA GLU A 283 -10.38 -18.03 0.40
C GLU A 283 -10.19 -16.54 0.73
N LEU A 284 -9.73 -15.78 -0.26
CA LEU A 284 -9.51 -14.35 -0.17
C LEU A 284 -10.51 -13.62 -1.05
N TRP A 285 -11.23 -12.65 -0.48
CA TRP A 285 -12.31 -11.95 -1.18
C TRP A 285 -11.79 -11.19 -2.39
N TYR A 286 -10.65 -10.51 -2.29
CA TYR A 286 -10.07 -9.79 -3.42
C TYR A 286 -9.63 -10.70 -4.58
N MET A 287 -9.48 -12.01 -4.37
CA MET A 287 -9.16 -12.96 -5.43
C MET A 287 -10.39 -13.45 -6.20
N ASN A 288 -11.59 -13.18 -5.70
CA ASN A 288 -12.82 -13.54 -6.38
C ASN A 288 -12.98 -12.74 -7.69
N ARG A 289 -13.14 -13.47 -8.79
CA ARG A 289 -13.23 -12.91 -10.15
C ARG A 289 -14.42 -11.98 -10.36
N SER A 290 -15.45 -12.04 -9.50
CA SER A 290 -16.60 -11.12 -9.54
C SER A 290 -16.24 -9.66 -9.23
N PHE A 291 -15.06 -9.42 -8.66
CA PHE A 291 -14.52 -8.09 -8.36
C PHE A 291 -13.48 -7.61 -9.38
N PHE A 292 -13.22 -8.37 -10.45
CA PHE A 292 -12.26 -7.97 -11.50
C PHE A 292 -12.87 -6.93 -12.42
N GLY A 293 -12.04 -5.98 -12.90
CA GLY A 293 -12.47 -4.88 -13.76
C GLY A 293 -13.22 -3.77 -13.04
N ARG A 294 -13.33 -3.83 -11.70
CA ARG A 294 -13.85 -2.73 -10.88
C ARG A 294 -12.69 -1.79 -10.52
N GLU A 295 -12.65 -0.63 -11.15
CA GLU A 295 -11.71 0.45 -10.86
C GLU A 295 -11.99 1.04 -9.47
N ASN A 296 -10.95 1.46 -8.74
CA ASN A 296 -11.03 2.08 -7.41
C ASN A 296 -11.83 1.29 -6.36
N PHE A 297 -12.01 -0.01 -6.58
CA PHE A 297 -12.75 -0.88 -5.68
C PHE A 297 -11.85 -1.42 -4.58
N TYR A 298 -12.36 -1.41 -3.35
CA TYR A 298 -11.75 -2.02 -2.18
C TYR A 298 -12.83 -2.50 -1.22
N PHE A 299 -12.47 -3.39 -0.30
CA PHE A 299 -13.34 -3.77 0.79
C PHE A 299 -13.08 -2.85 1.98
N GLU A 300 -14.15 -2.39 2.62
CA GLU A 300 -14.10 -1.74 3.93
C GLU A 300 -14.77 -2.64 4.96
N TRP A 301 -14.08 -2.85 6.06
CA TRP A 301 -14.50 -3.62 7.22
C TRP A 301 -14.46 -2.71 8.45
N ARG A 302 -15.25 -3.04 9.47
CA ARG A 302 -15.16 -2.37 10.77
C ARG A 302 -14.46 -3.26 11.78
N ILE A 303 -13.38 -2.76 12.38
CA ILE A 303 -12.76 -3.38 13.55
C ILE A 303 -13.53 -2.89 14.78
N ASN A 304 -14.75 -3.39 14.95
CA ASN A 304 -15.49 -3.25 16.19
C ASN A 304 -15.25 -4.52 16.98
N GLY A 305 -15.03 -4.40 18.29
CA GLY A 305 -14.55 -5.48 19.16
C GLY A 305 -15.16 -6.86 18.98
N GLU A 306 -16.36 -7.01 18.37
CA GLU A 306 -16.99 -8.30 18.06
C GLU A 306 -17.91 -8.32 16.80
N THR A 307 -17.90 -7.35 15.86
CA THR A 307 -18.84 -7.42 14.71
C THR A 307 -18.35 -6.78 13.41
N PHE A 308 -18.55 -7.50 12.31
CA PHE A 308 -18.08 -7.20 10.95
C PHE A 308 -19.23 -6.71 10.05
N LEU A 309 -19.01 -5.61 9.33
CA LEU A 309 -19.90 -5.14 8.25
C LEU A 309 -19.04 -4.80 7.02
N CYS A 310 -19.40 -5.34 5.85
CA CYS A 310 -18.83 -4.98 4.56
C CYS A 310 -19.72 -3.92 3.92
N THR A 311 -19.17 -2.78 3.51
CA THR A 311 -19.90 -1.77 2.73
C THR A 311 -19.39 -1.73 1.27
N ASN A 312 -20.32 -1.50 0.33
CA ASN A 312 -20.08 -1.44 -1.12
C ASN A 312 -19.73 -0.02 -1.58
#